data_AF-A0A0C9YDC9-F1
#
_entry.id   AF-A0A0C9YDC9-F1
#
_cell.length_a   1.000
_cell.length_b   1.000
_cell.length_c   1.000
_cell.angle_alpha   90.00
_cell.angle_beta   90.00
_cell.angle_gamma   90.00
#
_symmetry.space_group_name_H-M   'P 1'
#
loop_
_entity.id
_entity.type
_entity.pdbx_description
1 polymer ?
#
loop_
_entity_poly.entity_id
_entity_poly.type
_entity_poly.pdbx_seq_one_letter_code
_entity_poly.pdbx_strand_id
1 'polypeptide(L)'
;PFQSRAEWRLGKFLAENLTQAQINAFLKLDWLDSQKPSFSSARQLLDWMDALPSGPRWQVMELEVDGYNTEKKIELIYRDGLEVIESLFGNPIFAQNMSFDPLHVWRNAE
;
A
#
# COMPACT_ATOMS: atom_id res chain seq x y z
N PRO A 1 -5.89 -5.65 -11.30
CA PRO A 1 -7.06 -6.49 -11.68
C PRO A 1 -8.40 -5.72 -11.72
N PHE A 2 -8.52 -4.58 -11.03
CA PHE A 2 -9.71 -3.72 -11.10
C PHE A 2 -9.75 -2.88 -12.39
N GLN A 3 -10.93 -2.71 -12.98
CA GLN A 3 -11.18 -1.91 -14.20
C GLN A 3 -11.11 -0.40 -13.96
N SER A 4 -11.39 0.05 -12.74
CA SER A 4 -11.39 1.47 -12.41
C SER A 4 -11.08 1.73 -10.94
N ARG A 5 -10.73 2.99 -10.64
CA ARG A 5 -10.57 3.46 -9.25
C ARG A 5 -11.86 3.31 -8.43
N ALA A 6 -13.03 3.46 -9.07
CA ALA A 6 -14.32 3.30 -8.41
C ALA A 6 -14.55 1.84 -8.00
N GLU A 7 -14.27 0.90 -8.90
CA GLU A 7 -14.37 -0.54 -8.61
C GLU A 7 -13.37 -0.97 -7.53
N TRP A 8 -12.12 -0.47 -7.58
CA TRP A 8 -11.15 -0.71 -6.52
C TRP A 8 -11.66 -0.23 -5.14
N ARG A 9 -12.30 0.95 -5.09
CA ARG A 9 -12.86 1.49 -3.83
C ARG A 9 -13.96 0.59 -3.28
N LEU A 10 -14.82 0.09 -4.16
CA LEU A 10 -15.86 -0.88 -3.80
C LEU A 10 -15.22 -2.17 -3.25
N GLY A 11 -14.29 -2.77 -3.99
CA GLY A 11 -13.60 -3.99 -3.57
C GLY A 11 -12.92 -3.83 -2.20
N LYS A 12 -12.18 -2.73 -2.00
CA LYS A 12 -11.55 -2.42 -0.72
C LYS A 12 -12.58 -2.32 0.41
N PHE A 13 -13.65 -1.55 0.20
CA PHE A 13 -14.70 -1.37 1.19
C PHE A 13 -15.32 -2.72 1.61
N LEU A 14 -15.65 -3.57 0.63
CA LEU A 14 -16.24 -4.88 0.88
C LEU A 14 -15.30 -5.76 1.73
N ALA A 15 -14.01 -5.83 1.37
CA ALA A 15 -13.05 -6.69 2.06
C ALA A 15 -12.69 -6.22 3.47
N GLU A 16 -12.67 -4.91 3.73
CA GLU A 16 -12.33 -4.37 5.06
C GLU A 16 -13.52 -4.41 6.03
N ASN A 17 -14.76 -4.41 5.53
CA ASN A 17 -15.95 -4.17 6.37
C ASN A 17 -16.91 -5.35 6.44
N LEU A 18 -16.83 -6.32 5.52
CA LEU A 18 -17.78 -7.43 5.44
C LEU A 18 -17.08 -8.79 5.52
N THR A 19 -17.80 -9.77 6.07
CA THR A 19 -17.38 -11.18 6.02
C THR A 19 -17.49 -11.73 4.60
N GLN A 20 -16.73 -12.79 4.28
CA GLN A 20 -16.80 -13.43 2.96
C GLN A 20 -18.23 -13.86 2.57
N ALA A 21 -19.03 -14.32 3.54
CA ALA A 21 -20.42 -14.69 3.31
C ALA A 21 -21.29 -13.47 2.93
N GLN A 22 -21.11 -12.33 3.62
CA GLN A 22 -21.81 -11.08 3.31
C GLN A 22 -21.40 -10.51 1.95
N ILE A 23 -20.11 -10.59 1.58
CA ILE A 23 -19.64 -10.19 0.26
C ILE A 23 -20.28 -11.06 -0.83
N ASN A 24 -20.31 -12.38 -0.65
CA ASN A 24 -20.97 -13.27 -1.60
C ASN A 24 -22.48 -13.03 -1.70
N ALA A 25 -23.14 -12.64 -0.60
CA ALA A 25 -24.55 -12.26 -0.62
C ALA A 25 -24.75 -10.92 -1.35
N PHE A 26 -23.90 -9.93 -1.09
CA PHE A 26 -23.90 -8.64 -1.79
C PHE A 26 -23.74 -8.82 -3.31
N LEU A 27 -22.81 -9.68 -3.74
CA LEU A 27 -22.57 -9.95 -5.17
C LEU A 27 -23.72 -10.66 -5.88
N LYS A 28 -24.69 -11.21 -5.14
CA LYS A 28 -25.90 -11.85 -5.68
C LYS A 28 -27.10 -10.90 -5.75
N LEU A 29 -26.96 -9.64 -5.31
CA LEU A 29 -28.05 -8.68 -5.38
C LEU A 29 -28.35 -8.33 -6.85
N ASP A 30 -29.60 -8.48 -7.26
CA ASP A 30 -30.08 -8.19 -8.62
C ASP A 30 -29.80 -6.73 -9.04
N TRP A 31 -29.71 -5.81 -8.07
CA TRP A 31 -29.33 -4.41 -8.31
C TRP A 31 -27.99 -4.26 -9.06
N LEU A 32 -27.06 -5.20 -8.84
CA LEU A 32 -25.75 -5.19 -9.49
C LEU A 32 -25.78 -5.66 -10.95
N ASP A 33 -26.90 -6.16 -11.48
CA ASP A 33 -26.98 -6.64 -12.87
C ASP A 33 -26.66 -5.57 -13.91
N SER A 34 -26.90 -4.29 -13.58
CA SER A 34 -26.54 -3.16 -14.44
C SER A 34 -25.05 -2.80 -14.39
N GLN A 35 -24.35 -3.14 -13.30
CA GLN A 35 -22.97 -2.74 -13.06
C GLN A 35 -22.24 -3.74 -12.15
N LYS A 36 -22.05 -4.97 -12.66
CA LYS A 36 -21.34 -6.01 -11.90
C LYS A 36 -19.86 -5.65 -11.76
N PRO A 37 -19.28 -5.79 -10.55
CA PRO A 37 -17.84 -5.72 -10.41
C PRO A 37 -17.18 -6.89 -11.16
N SER A 38 -15.92 -6.71 -11.52
CA SER A 38 -15.09 -7.65 -12.28
C SER A 38 -14.74 -8.92 -11.51
N PHE A 39 -15.03 -8.96 -10.20
CA PHE A 39 -14.88 -10.13 -9.34
C PHE A 39 -16.25 -10.76 -9.05
N SER A 40 -16.33 -12.09 -9.13
CA SER A 40 -17.57 -12.86 -8.98
C SER A 40 -17.77 -13.48 -7.60
N SER A 41 -16.74 -13.43 -6.74
CA SER A 41 -16.79 -13.99 -5.40
C SER A 41 -15.90 -13.23 -4.42
N ALA A 42 -16.20 -13.38 -3.13
CA ALA A 42 -15.35 -12.88 -2.06
C ALA A 42 -13.92 -13.45 -2.13
N ARG A 43 -13.79 -14.73 -2.49
CA ARG A 43 -12.49 -15.38 -2.67
C ARG A 43 -11.66 -14.69 -3.75
N GLN A 44 -12.25 -14.48 -4.92
CA GLN A 44 -11.56 -13.81 -6.03
C GLN A 44 -11.14 -12.38 -5.66
N LEU A 45 -12.00 -11.65 -4.94
CA LEU A 45 -11.67 -10.32 -4.44
C LEU A 45 -10.47 -10.36 -3.47
N LEU A 46 -10.47 -11.30 -2.52
CA LEU A 46 -9.37 -11.45 -1.56
C LEU A 46 -8.08 -11.88 -2.25
N ASP A 47 -8.13 -12.84 -3.18
CA ASP A 47 -6.98 -13.24 -3.99
C ASP A 47 -6.40 -12.03 -4.76
N TRP A 48 -7.25 -11.14 -5.27
CA TRP A 48 -6.81 -9.90 -5.92
C TRP A 48 -6.17 -8.92 -4.95
N MET A 49 -6.66 -8.83 -3.72
CA MET A 49 -6.09 -7.97 -2.70
C MET A 49 -4.74 -8.48 -2.21
N ASP A 50 -4.61 -9.79 -2.02
CA ASP A 50 -3.35 -10.44 -1.64
C ASP A 50 -2.29 -10.34 -2.74
N ALA A 51 -2.73 -10.28 -4.00
CA ALA A 51 -1.85 -10.05 -5.15
C ALA A 51 -1.44 -8.58 -5.34
N LEU A 52 -2.04 -7.63 -4.60
CA LEU A 52 -1.59 -6.24 -4.68
C LEU A 52 -0.17 -6.13 -4.08
N PRO A 53 0.72 -5.34 -4.70
CA PRO A 53 2.04 -5.12 -4.14
C PRO A 53 1.89 -4.53 -2.74
N SER A 54 2.41 -5.24 -1.75
CA SER A 54 2.53 -4.71 -0.40
C SER A 54 3.61 -3.63 -0.39
N GLY A 55 3.39 -2.58 0.39
CA GLY A 55 4.43 -1.59 0.64
C GLY A 55 5.57 -2.19 1.47
N PRO A 56 6.70 -1.47 1.57
CA PRO A 56 7.81 -1.86 2.41
C PRO A 56 7.34 -2.09 3.84
N ARG A 57 7.76 -3.22 4.43
CA ARG A 57 7.27 -3.65 5.74
C ARG A 57 7.92 -2.82 6.84
N TRP A 58 7.15 -2.56 7.90
CA TRP A 58 7.71 -2.02 9.13
C TRP A 58 8.61 -3.07 9.79
N GLN A 59 9.77 -2.63 10.23
CA GLN A 59 10.78 -3.40 10.94
C GLN A 59 11.09 -2.73 12.27
N VAL A 60 11.56 -3.53 13.22
CA VAL A 60 12.01 -3.06 14.53
C VAL A 60 13.44 -3.54 14.72
N MET A 61 14.33 -2.63 15.07
CA MET A 61 15.73 -2.92 15.41
C MET A 61 16.06 -2.30 16.76
N GLU A 62 16.76 -3.05 17.60
CA GLU A 62 17.30 -2.52 18.85
C GLU A 62 18.60 -1.75 18.55
N LEU A 63 18.69 -0.51 19.02
CA LEU A 63 19.88 0.31 18.91
C LEU A 63 20.75 0.15 20.15
N GLU A 64 21.97 -0.33 19.95
CA GLU A 64 23.03 -0.31 20.96
C GLU A 64 23.93 0.90 20.72
N VAL A 65 24.15 1.71 21.76
CA VAL A 65 25.04 2.86 21.69
C VAL A 65 26.27 2.59 22.55
N ASP A 66 27.39 2.33 21.90
CA ASP A 66 28.65 2.04 22.57
C ASP A 66 29.01 3.13 23.58
N GLY A 67 29.34 2.72 24.80
CA GLY A 67 29.69 3.62 25.90
C GLY A 67 28.49 4.17 26.69
N TYR A 68 27.25 3.85 26.31
CA TYR A 68 26.04 4.25 27.03
C TYR A 68 25.23 3.03 27.46
N ASN A 69 25.16 2.80 28.78
CA ASN A 69 24.22 1.85 29.34
C ASN A 69 22.84 2.50 29.44
N THR A 70 21.99 2.23 28.46
CA THR A 70 20.58 2.62 28.51
C THR A 70 19.80 1.65 29.38
N GLU A 71 19.14 2.16 30.43
CA GLU A 71 18.27 1.34 31.31
C GLU A 71 17.10 0.67 30.57
N LYS A 72 16.70 1.25 29.43
CA LYS A 72 15.69 0.72 28.53
C LYS A 72 16.26 0.55 27.14
N LYS A 73 15.89 -0.55 26.49
CA LYS A 73 16.20 -0.82 25.09
C LYS A 73 15.65 0.29 24.20
N ILE A 74 16.49 0.83 23.32
CA ILE A 74 16.05 1.80 22.31
C ILE A 74 15.60 0.99 21.09
N GLU A 75 14.31 1.04 20.78
CA GLU A 75 13.76 0.40 19.59
C GLU A 75 13.60 1.43 18.46
N LEU A 76 14.30 1.19 17.35
CA LEU A 76 14.09 1.89 16.10
C LEU A 76 13.04 1.17 15.27
N ILE A 77 11.89 1.82 15.08
CA ILE A 77 10.87 1.38 14.14
C ILE A 77 11.15 2.05 12.79
N TYR A 78 11.47 1.26 11.77
CA TYR A 78 11.89 1.77 10.47
C TYR A 78 11.32 0.93 9.32
N ARG A 79 11.53 1.40 8.09
CA ARG A 79 11.37 0.59 6.88
C ARG A 79 12.72 0.53 6.19
N ASP A 80 13.00 -0.58 5.52
CA ASP A 80 14.20 -0.69 4.71
C ASP A 80 14.21 0.43 3.64
N GLY A 81 15.28 1.22 3.62
CA GLY A 81 15.38 2.39 2.75
C GLY A 81 15.40 2.03 1.28
N LEU A 82 16.01 0.90 0.90
CA LEU A 82 16.05 0.42 -0.46
C LEU A 82 14.66 -0.04 -0.91
N GLU A 83 13.96 -0.85 -0.09
CA GLU A 83 12.59 -1.27 -0.38
C GLU A 83 11.65 -0.06 -0.56
N VAL A 84 11.82 0.99 0.26
CA VAL A 84 11.05 2.23 0.14
C VAL A 84 11.30 2.92 -1.19
N ILE A 85 12.55 3.05 -1.61
CA ILE A 85 12.90 3.67 -2.89
C ILE A 85 12.35 2.84 -4.05
N GLU A 86 12.54 1.53 -4.05
CA GLU A 86 12.00 0.62 -5.08
C GLU A 86 10.48 0.73 -5.17
N SER A 87 9.78 0.78 -4.02
CA SER A 87 8.32 0.95 -3.98
C SER A 87 7.85 2.29 -4.53
N LEU A 88 8.56 3.38 -4.22
CA LEU A 88 8.24 4.71 -4.74
C LEU A 88 8.45 4.78 -6.26
N PHE A 89 9.56 4.24 -6.75
CA PHE A 89 9.91 4.25 -8.17
C PHE A 89 9.02 3.32 -9.00
N GLY A 90 8.61 2.18 -8.43
CA GLY A 90 7.70 1.23 -9.07
C GLY A 90 6.24 1.71 -9.11
N ASN A 91 5.89 2.81 -8.43
CA ASN A 91 4.52 3.29 -8.37
C ASN A 91 4.25 4.37 -9.44
N PRO A 92 3.41 4.07 -10.45
CA PRO A 92 3.15 4.99 -11.57
C PRO A 92 2.51 6.33 -11.16
N ILE A 93 1.90 6.43 -9.97
CA ILE A 93 1.33 7.68 -9.47
C ILE A 93 2.41 8.76 -9.34
N PHE A 94 3.64 8.36 -9.01
CA PHE A 94 4.75 9.31 -8.85
C PHE A 94 5.54 9.53 -10.14
N ALA A 95 5.16 8.90 -11.25
CA ALA A 95 5.91 8.97 -12.51
C ALA A 95 6.13 10.42 -12.99
N GLN A 96 5.15 11.31 -12.76
CA GLN A 96 5.23 12.73 -13.12
C GLN A 96 5.93 13.60 -12.06
N ASN A 97 6.29 13.04 -10.91
CA ASN A 97 6.92 13.75 -9.79
C ASN A 97 8.38 13.33 -9.58
N MET A 98 8.92 12.44 -10.41
CA MET A 98 10.32 12.03 -10.36
C MET A 98 11.16 12.88 -11.33
N SER A 99 12.28 13.42 -10.85
CA SER A 99 13.27 14.15 -11.66
C SER A 99 14.60 13.41 -11.59
N PHE A 100 15.13 13.04 -12.75
CA PHE A 100 16.41 12.35 -12.88
C PHE A 100 17.51 13.23 -13.45
N ASP A 101 17.15 14.42 -13.93
CA ASP A 101 18.08 15.36 -14.50
C ASP A 101 18.93 16.03 -13.40
N PRO A 102 20.22 16.30 -13.66
CA PRO A 102 21.06 17.06 -12.75
C PRO A 102 20.44 18.44 -12.45
N LEU A 103 20.29 18.76 -11.17
CA LEU A 103 19.80 20.05 -10.70
C LEU A 103 20.97 20.91 -10.23
N HIS A 104 21.11 22.10 -10.80
CA HIS A 104 22.02 23.11 -10.28
C HIS A 104 21.29 23.96 -9.24
N VAL A 105 21.62 23.75 -7.96
CA VAL A 105 21.02 24.46 -6.83
C VAL A 105 21.93 25.62 -6.43
N TRP A 106 21.45 26.85 -6.62
CA TRP A 106 22.13 28.05 -6.13
C TRP A 106 21.80 28.25 -4.66
N ARG A 107 22.81 28.42 -3.79
CA ARG A 107 22.56 29.03 -2.48
C ARG A 107 22.44 30.53 -2.71
N ASN A 108 21.34 31.12 -2.29
CA ASN A 108 21.29 32.57 -2.13
C ASN A 108 22.36 32.96 -1.09
N ALA A 109 23.16 33.97 -1.40
CA ALA A 109 24.02 34.59 -0.41
C ALA A 109 23.14 35.34 0.58
N GLU A 110 23.26 35.01 1.87
CA GLU A 110 22.84 35.92 2.95
C GLU A 110 23.76 37.13 2.99
#